data_AF-A0A0R1XJF7-F1
#
_entry.id   AF-A0A0R1XJF7-F1
#
_cell.length_a   1.000
_cell.length_b   1.000
_cell.length_c   1.000
_cell.angle_alpha   90.00
_cell.angle_beta   90.00
_cell.angle_gamma   90.00
#
_symmetry.space_group_name_H-M   'P 1'
#
loop_
_entity.id
_entity.type
_entity.pdbx_description
1 polymer ?
#
loop_
_entity_poly.entity_id
_entity_poly.type
_entity_poly.pdbx_seq_one_letter_code
_entity_poly.pdbx_strand_id
1 'polypeptide(L)' 'MDEYTKCKLMGMLRIISPEELQHRALLAQNDDERRIWRALYTLKRQQRTMKQ' A
#
# COMPACT_ATOMS: atom_id res chain seq x y z
N MET A 1 9.13 -12.40 4.31
CA MET A 1 8.96 -11.32 3.32
C MET A 1 10.35 -10.84 2.97
N ASP A 2 10.78 -11.02 1.72
CA ASP A 2 12.13 -10.68 1.28
C ASP A 2 12.40 -9.16 1.34
N GLU A 3 13.66 -8.79 1.55
CA GLU A 3 14.09 -7.41 1.73
C GLU A 3 13.82 -6.56 0.46
N TYR A 4 13.90 -7.18 -0.72
CA TYR A 4 13.51 -6.58 -1.99
C TYR A 4 12.02 -6.21 -2.02
N THR A 5 11.15 -7.13 -1.56
CA THR A 5 9.70 -6.91 -1.49
C THR A 5 9.37 -5.79 -0.50
N LYS A 6 10.07 -5.73 0.64
CA LYS A 6 9.92 -4.64 1.61
C LYS A 6 10.32 -3.28 1.02
N CYS A 7 11.46 -3.22 0.34
CA CYS A 7 11.98 -1.99 -0.27
C CYS A 7 11.07 -1.49 -1.40
N LYS A 8 10.57 -2.42 -2.25
CA LYS A 8 9.62 -2.12 -3.32
C LYS A 8 8.31 -1.54 -2.77
N LEU A 9 7.77 -2.11 -1.69
CA LEU A 9 6.56 -1.60 -1.03
C LEU A 9 6.79 -0.22 -0.39
N MET A 10 7.94 0.02 0.23
CA MET A 10 8.29 1.32 0.83
C MET A 10 8.52 2.42 -0.23
N GLY A 11 9.16 2.10 -1.36
CA GLY A 11 9.29 3.02 -2.49
C GLY A 11 7.94 3.34 -3.15
N MET A 12 7.08 2.33 -3.26
CA MET A 12 5.72 2.46 -3.76
C MET A 12 4.85 3.37 -2.87
N LEU A 13 4.91 3.25 -1.55
CA LEU A 13 4.15 4.12 -0.63
C LEU A 13 4.36 5.63 -0.84
N ARG A 14 5.57 6.06 -1.24
CA ARG A 14 5.88 7.48 -1.45
C ARG A 14 5.21 8.05 -2.70
N ILE A 15 5.07 7.25 -3.76
CA ILE A 15 4.66 7.71 -5.09
C ILE A 15 3.21 7.32 -5.41
N ILE A 16 2.76 6.16 -4.93
CA ILE A 16 1.47 5.58 -5.31
C ILE A 16 0.30 6.28 -4.63
N SER A 17 -0.69 6.78 -5.37
CA SER A 17 -1.88 7.40 -4.78
C SER A 17 -2.75 6.36 -4.03
N PRO A 18 -3.59 6.76 -3.07
CA PRO A 18 -4.49 5.84 -2.38
C PRO A 18 -5.37 5.01 -3.35
N GLU A 19 -5.80 5.60 -4.45
CA GLU A 19 -6.64 4.96 -5.46
C GLU A 19 -5.89 3.79 -6.14
N GLU A 20 -4.61 3.98 -6.44
CA GLU A 20 -3.74 2.94 -7.02
C GLU A 20 -3.43 1.82 -5.99
N LEU A 21 -3.33 2.14 -4.68
CA LEU A 21 -3.22 1.11 -3.63
C LEU A 21 -4.50 0.28 -3.52
N GLN A 22 -5.67 0.92 -3.62
CA GLN A 22 -6.96 0.23 -3.60
C GLN A 22 -7.13 -0.67 -4.83
N HIS A 23 -6.76 -0.18 -6.02
CA HIS A 23 -6.80 -0.96 -7.25
C HIS A 23 -5.90 -2.21 -7.17
N ARG A 24 -4.67 -2.07 -6.66
CA ARG A 24 -3.77 -3.21 -6.45
C ARG A 24 -4.29 -4.21 -5.41
N ALA A 25 -4.99 -3.75 -4.38
CA ALA A 25 -5.65 -4.63 -3.42
C ALA A 25 -6.74 -5.49 -4.07
N LEU A 26 -7.46 -4.95 -5.06
CA LEU A 26 -8.50 -5.68 -5.81
C LEU A 26 -7.89 -6.71 -6.77
N LEU A 27 -6.74 -6.38 -7.39
CA LEU A 27 -6.03 -7.26 -8.32
C LEU A 27 -5.15 -8.32 -7.63
N ALA A 28 -4.93 -8.20 -6.32
CA ALA A 28 -4.12 -9.14 -5.57
C ALA A 28 -4.72 -10.55 -5.61
N GLN A 29 -3.89 -11.51 -6.03
CA GLN A 29 -4.29 -12.91 -6.22
C GLN A 29 -4.20 -13.73 -4.93
N ASN A 30 -3.42 -13.28 -3.95
CA ASN A 30 -3.35 -13.91 -2.62
C ASN A 30 -3.82 -12.94 -1.52
N ASP A 31 -4.32 -13.53 -0.43
CA ASP A 31 -4.90 -12.77 0.67
C ASP A 31 -3.87 -11.95 1.44
N ASP A 32 -2.62 -12.41 1.50
CA ASP A 32 -1.54 -11.70 2.18
C ASP A 32 -1.18 -10.39 1.46
N GLU A 33 -1.06 -10.42 0.13
CA GLU A 33 -0.87 -9.23 -0.69
C GLU A 33 -2.07 -8.29 -0.58
N ARG A 34 -3.29 -8.82 -0.63
CA ARG A 34 -4.50 -8.01 -0.46
C ARG A 34 -4.52 -7.30 0.90
N ARG A 35 -4.13 -7.99 1.97
CA ARG A 35 -4.00 -7.41 3.33
C ARG A 35 -2.94 -6.33 3.37
N ILE A 36 -1.78 -6.57 2.75
CA ILE A 36 -0.70 -5.58 2.65
C ILE A 36 -1.20 -4.32 1.93
N TRP A 37 -1.79 -4.45 0.73
CA TRP A 37 -2.29 -3.31 -0.03
C TRP A 37 -3.36 -2.50 0.72
N ARG A 38 -4.28 -3.18 1.43
CA ARG A 38 -5.26 -2.52 2.30
C ARG A 38 -4.62 -1.78 3.47
N ALA A 39 -3.62 -2.37 4.11
CA ALA A 39 -2.89 -1.72 5.20
C ALA A 39 -2.17 -0.45 4.71
N LEU A 40 -1.53 -0.52 3.55
CA LEU A 40 -0.85 0.61 2.91
C LEU A 40 -1.84 1.73 2.54
N TYR A 41 -3.01 1.37 2.01
CA TYR A 41 -4.09 2.32 1.73
C TYR A 41 -4.53 3.08 2.99
N THR A 42 -4.82 2.35 4.07
CA THR A 42 -5.24 2.93 5.35
C THR A 42 -4.18 3.86 5.92
N LEU A 43 -2.92 3.45 5.91
CA LEU A 43 -1.80 4.27 6.39
C LEU A 43 -1.67 5.56 5.58
N LYS A 44 -1.79 5.49 4.25
CA LYS A 44 -1.67 6.68 3.39
C LYS A 44 -2.84 7.65 3.58
N ARG A 45 -4.05 7.13 3.82
CA ARG A 45 -5.22 7.93 4.19
C ARG A 45 -5.00 8.65 5.52
N GLN A 46 -4.53 7.94 6.54
CA GLN A 46 -4.20 8.54 7.85
C GLN A 46 -3.10 9.59 7.75
N GLN A 47 -2.03 9.35 6.98
CA GLN A 47 -0.97 10.34 6.75
C GLN A 47 -1.49 11.62 6.08
N ARG A 48 -2.47 11.53 5.16
CA ARG A 48 -3.10 12.72 4.58
C ARG A 48 -3.88 13.51 5.64
N THR A 49 -4.64 12.81 6.49
CA THR A 49 -5.39 13.44 7.58
C THR A 49 -4.48 14.10 8.63
N MET A 50 -3.33 13.51 8.96
CA MET A 50 -2.39 14.07 9.93
C MET A 50 -1.51 15.22 9.38
N LYS A 51 -1.45 15.40 8.05
CA LYS A 51 -0.72 16.50 7.41
C LYS A 51 -1.60 17.71 7.10
N GLN A 52 -2.92 17.58 7.30
CA GLN A 52 -3.86 18.70 7.38
C GLN A 52 -3.85 19.23 8.81
#